data_AF-A0A426XV69-F1
#
_entry.id   AF-A0A426XV69-F1
#
_cell.length_a   1.000
_cell.length_b   1.000
_cell.length_c   1.000
_cell.angle_alpha   90.00
_cell.angle_beta   90.00
_cell.angle_gamma   90.00
#
_symmetry.space_group_name_H-M   'P 1'
#
loop_
_entity.id
_entity.type
_entity.pdbx_description
1 polymer ?
#
loop_
_entity_poly.entity_id
_entity_poly.type
_entity_poly.pdbx_seq_one_letter_code
_entity_poly.pdbx_strand_id
1 'polypeptide(L)'
;MLPFQGLIVSDLLDDPNGGLVVLSSGLPLPSLVASLILLHDASAGSLLLLSASDTQKSAISAALRRYGQPDLPLPSDILGNLPSHNRTAIYASGAVLFVTPRVLVADLLTSRVPPSSIAALVVLNAHRLSDTSTEAFIARILRDHSPSFPIHAFSDRPHAMVAGFAKAERIMKSLFVRRLHLWPRFHVLVSTDLERAPPEVVDVRVPMTPAMIGIQAAVLGSMDACLKELRRTNKVDVEDLTVENGLFKSFDEIVRRQLDPIWHTLGKKTKQLVSDLKTLRKLLDYLFVLNFRLVEILLVRYDAVTYLKYLDTLRVSEGVRSVWIFADSSYRIFELAKKRVYQMVRADGTKISVDTKRATSRKRKVNNESKKEIGSGIGASSAIETDGSKVDTKADVVLEEVLEEAPKWKVLRVSE
;
A
#
# COMPACT_ATOMS: atom_id res chain seq x y z
N MET A 1 30.20 -7.39 10.26
CA MET A 1 29.35 -7.07 9.09
C MET A 1 29.27 -8.28 8.18
N LEU A 2 28.34 -8.31 7.22
CA LEU A 2 28.38 -9.30 6.14
C LEU A 2 29.37 -8.86 5.03
N PRO A 3 30.07 -9.79 4.36
CA PRO A 3 31.03 -9.46 3.30
C PRO A 3 30.51 -8.49 2.24
N PHE A 4 29.30 -8.68 1.72
CA PHE A 4 28.73 -7.76 0.72
C PHE A 4 28.60 -6.32 1.24
N GLN A 5 28.41 -6.12 2.56
CA GLN A 5 28.28 -4.79 3.15
C GLN A 5 29.62 -4.04 3.20
N GLY A 6 30.72 -4.76 3.41
CA GLY A 6 32.06 -4.18 3.38
C GLY A 6 32.40 -3.64 1.99
N LEU A 7 32.06 -4.41 0.94
CA LEU A 7 32.27 -4.00 -0.45
C LEU A 7 31.44 -2.77 -0.84
N ILE A 8 30.16 -2.71 -0.45
CA ILE A 8 29.32 -1.49 -0.64
C ILE A 8 29.99 -0.25 -0.05
N VAL A 9 30.62 -0.38 1.12
CA VAL A 9 31.27 0.75 1.81
C VAL A 9 32.61 1.08 1.16
N SER A 10 33.41 0.09 0.74
CA SER A 10 34.66 0.30 0.00
C SER A 10 34.40 1.04 -1.32
N ASP A 11 33.52 0.52 -2.18
CA ASP A 11 33.16 1.11 -3.47
C ASP A 11 32.67 2.57 -3.36
N LEU A 12 32.09 2.93 -2.21
CA LEU A 12 31.51 4.23 -1.92
C LEU A 12 32.53 5.23 -1.32
N LEU A 13 33.60 4.73 -0.70
CA LEU A 13 34.74 5.52 -0.22
C LEU A 13 35.79 5.72 -1.31
N ASP A 14 35.92 4.78 -2.26
CA ASP A 14 36.84 4.88 -3.40
C ASP A 14 36.47 6.01 -4.38
N ASP A 15 35.19 6.43 -4.46
CA ASP A 15 34.77 7.54 -5.31
C ASP A 15 34.68 8.86 -4.52
N PRO A 16 35.57 9.85 -4.75
CA PRO A 16 35.68 11.05 -3.92
C PRO A 16 34.45 11.96 -3.98
N ASN A 17 33.57 11.76 -4.96
CA ASN A 17 32.31 12.51 -5.07
C ASN A 17 31.15 11.86 -4.31
N GLY A 18 31.34 10.66 -3.75
CA GLY A 18 30.27 9.82 -3.25
C GLY A 18 29.37 9.27 -4.38
N GLY A 19 28.22 8.73 -3.99
CA GLY A 19 27.36 7.98 -4.91
C GLY A 19 25.96 7.72 -4.36
N LEU A 20 25.07 7.27 -5.25
CA LEU A 20 23.72 6.83 -4.92
C LEU A 20 23.68 5.31 -4.80
N VAL A 21 23.41 4.79 -3.60
CA VAL A 21 23.26 3.37 -3.31
C VAL A 21 21.78 3.00 -3.24
N VAL A 22 21.34 2.12 -4.14
CA VAL A 22 19.97 1.57 -4.17
C VAL A 22 20.01 0.11 -3.77
N LEU A 23 19.54 -0.15 -2.56
CA LEU A 23 19.43 -1.48 -1.96
C LEU A 23 18.06 -2.09 -2.25
N SER A 24 17.99 -3.41 -2.35
CA SER A 24 16.71 -4.10 -2.21
C SER A 24 16.09 -3.90 -0.83
N SER A 25 14.78 -3.68 -0.79
CA SER A 25 14.01 -3.56 0.45
C SER A 25 14.25 -4.75 1.38
N GLY A 26 14.46 -4.48 2.67
CA GLY A 26 14.75 -5.50 3.69
C GLY A 26 16.24 -5.89 3.79
N LEU A 27 17.12 -5.37 2.93
CA LEU A 27 18.55 -5.36 3.22
C LEU A 27 18.86 -4.34 4.34
N PRO A 28 19.87 -4.57 5.20
CA PRO A 28 20.11 -3.78 6.40
C PRO A 28 20.81 -2.45 6.09
N LEU A 29 20.07 -1.48 5.56
CA LEU A 29 20.52 -0.10 5.37
C LEU A 29 21.13 0.53 6.65
N PRO A 30 20.54 0.38 7.85
CA PRO A 30 21.11 0.96 9.07
C PRO A 30 22.52 0.46 9.40
N SER A 31 22.85 -0.79 9.05
CA SER A 31 24.19 -1.34 9.26
C SER A 31 25.22 -0.67 8.36
N LEU A 32 24.90 -0.43 7.08
CA LEU A 32 25.80 0.26 6.13
C LEU A 32 26.08 1.70 6.55
N VAL A 33 25.04 2.42 7.00
CA VAL A 33 25.18 3.79 7.50
C VAL A 33 25.98 3.83 8.80
N ALA A 34 25.77 2.87 9.71
CA ALA A 34 26.58 2.73 10.93
C ALA A 34 28.07 2.48 10.59
N SER A 35 28.38 1.71 9.55
CA SER A 35 29.75 1.47 9.11
C SER A 35 30.44 2.72 8.54
N LEU A 36 29.74 3.54 7.75
CA LEU A 36 30.27 4.84 7.32
C LEU A 36 30.55 5.76 8.51
N ILE A 37 29.66 5.76 9.51
CA ILE A 37 29.83 6.53 10.75
C ILE A 37 31.05 6.05 11.56
N LEU A 38 31.34 4.74 11.56
CA LEU A 38 32.50 4.16 12.24
C LEU A 38 33.83 4.39 11.54
N LEU A 39 33.80 4.65 10.23
CA LEU A 39 34.99 4.97 9.41
C LEU A 39 35.24 6.48 9.29
N HIS A 40 34.32 7.31 9.80
CA HIS A 40 34.43 8.76 9.78
C HIS A 40 35.37 9.25 10.89
N ASP A 41 36.40 10.00 10.52
CA ASP A 41 37.27 10.70 11.46
C ASP A 41 36.73 12.11 11.75
N ALA A 42 36.54 12.42 13.04
CA ALA A 42 36.11 13.74 13.49
C ALA A 42 37.08 14.86 13.09
N SER A 43 38.36 14.55 12.83
CA SER A 43 39.35 15.52 12.34
C SER A 43 39.01 16.08 10.94
N ALA A 44 38.27 15.33 10.12
CA ALA A 44 37.84 15.74 8.78
C ALA A 44 36.64 16.71 8.80
N GLY A 45 36.03 16.93 9.96
CA GLY A 45 34.83 17.76 10.14
C GLY A 45 33.57 16.94 10.42
N SER A 46 32.42 17.60 10.40
CA SER A 46 31.14 17.00 10.79
C SER A 46 30.50 16.15 9.68
N LEU A 47 29.88 15.03 10.06
CA LEU A 47 29.14 14.14 9.16
C LEU A 47 27.63 14.37 9.33
N LEU A 48 26.96 14.87 8.28
CA LEU A 48 25.55 15.28 8.38
C LEU A 48 24.60 14.22 7.79
N LEU A 49 23.70 13.71 8.62
CA LEU A 49 22.68 12.71 8.28
C LEU A 49 21.32 13.39 8.07
N LEU A 50 20.84 13.41 6.82
CA LEU A 50 19.56 13.99 6.42
C LEU A 50 18.45 12.95 6.24
N SER A 51 17.22 13.41 6.50
CA SER A 51 15.97 12.76 6.11
C SER A 51 15.77 11.32 6.63
N ALA A 52 16.42 11.01 7.76
CA ALA A 52 16.20 9.80 8.56
C ALA A 52 14.81 9.79 9.23
N SER A 53 14.11 8.66 9.23
CA SER A 53 12.96 8.44 10.13
C SER A 53 13.42 8.07 11.54
N ASP A 54 12.60 8.29 12.57
CA ASP A 54 12.97 7.97 13.96
C ASP A 54 13.23 6.47 14.18
N THR A 55 12.54 5.62 13.41
CA THR A 55 12.83 4.18 13.31
C THR A 55 14.21 3.88 12.71
N GLN A 56 14.63 4.64 11.68
CA GLN A 56 15.97 4.51 11.09
C GLN A 56 17.05 5.05 12.03
N LYS A 57 16.85 6.20 12.69
CA LYS A 57 17.76 6.71 13.72
C LYS A 57 17.99 5.67 14.81
N SER A 58 16.91 5.13 15.36
CA SER A 58 16.96 4.08 16.40
C SER A 58 17.71 2.83 15.92
N ALA A 59 17.46 2.40 14.68
CA ALA A 59 18.14 1.25 14.09
C ALA A 59 19.63 1.51 13.79
N ILE A 60 20.00 2.72 13.40
CA ILE A 60 21.41 3.13 13.19
C ILE A 60 22.12 3.16 14.54
N SER A 61 21.55 3.78 15.57
CA SER A 61 22.12 3.77 16.93
C SER A 61 22.24 2.36 17.51
N ALA A 62 21.28 1.46 17.23
CA ALA A 62 21.37 0.05 17.61
C ALA A 62 22.45 -0.71 16.83
N ALA A 63 22.67 -0.39 15.54
CA ALA A 63 23.74 -0.96 14.74
C ALA A 63 25.13 -0.45 15.19
N LEU A 64 25.25 0.84 15.52
CA LEU A 64 26.46 1.43 16.09
C LEU A 64 26.85 0.76 17.41
N ARG A 65 25.91 0.54 18.33
CA ARG A 65 26.16 -0.21 19.58
C ARG A 65 26.55 -1.68 19.38
N ARG A 66 26.29 -2.26 18.19
CA ARG A 66 26.66 -3.66 17.85
C ARG A 66 28.03 -3.77 17.18
N TYR A 67 28.52 -2.71 16.55
CA TYR A 67 29.75 -2.73 15.74
C TYR A 67 30.85 -1.80 16.28
N GLY A 68 30.50 -0.76 17.03
CA GLY A 68 31.42 0.19 17.65
C GLY A 68 31.79 -0.17 19.09
N GLN A 69 32.73 0.60 19.65
CA GLN A 69 33.11 0.53 21.06
C GLN A 69 32.00 1.12 21.95
N PRO A 70 31.89 0.69 23.23
CA PRO A 70 30.85 1.18 24.15
C PRO A 70 30.92 2.69 24.42
N ASP A 71 32.12 3.27 24.33
CA ASP A 71 32.37 4.70 24.59
C ASP A 71 32.22 5.61 23.36
N LEU A 72 31.84 5.05 22.19
CA LEU A 72 31.67 5.82 20.97
C LEU A 72 30.49 6.80 21.10
N PRO A 73 30.68 8.13 20.88
CA PRO A 73 29.58 9.08 20.95
C PRO A 73 28.52 8.78 19.88
N LEU A 74 27.28 8.59 20.33
CA LEU A 74 26.15 8.34 19.44
C LEU A 74 25.80 9.62 18.64
N PRO A 75 25.33 9.50 17.39
CA PRO A 75 24.93 10.65 16.60
C PRO A 75 23.87 11.49 17.28
N SER A 76 24.11 12.80 17.36
CA SER A 76 23.24 13.73 18.09
C SER A 76 22.16 14.34 17.18
N ASP A 77 20.94 14.47 17.69
CA ASP A 77 19.82 15.09 16.97
C ASP A 77 19.86 16.63 17.12
N ILE A 78 19.99 17.36 16.01
CA ILE A 78 19.88 18.82 16.01
C ILE A 78 18.41 19.21 15.92
N LEU A 79 17.80 19.43 17.08
CA LEU A 79 16.46 19.96 17.19
C LEU A 79 16.43 21.45 16.77
N GLY A 80 15.42 21.84 16.00
CA GLY A 80 15.27 23.21 15.50
C GLY A 80 14.99 24.27 16.58
N ASN A 81 14.73 23.85 17.82
CA ASN A 81 14.52 24.72 18.98
C ASN A 81 15.82 25.03 19.77
N LEU A 82 16.96 24.42 19.45
CA LEU A 82 18.22 24.76 20.11
C LEU A 82 18.62 26.21 19.83
N PRO A 83 19.16 26.97 20.79
CA PRO A 83 19.74 28.29 20.54
C PRO A 83 20.82 28.26 19.46
N SER A 84 20.88 29.29 18.61
CA SER A 84 21.78 29.33 17.45
C SER A 84 23.26 29.13 17.81
N HIS A 85 23.72 29.66 18.96
CA HIS A 85 25.12 29.51 19.38
C HIS A 85 25.48 28.06 19.73
N ASN A 86 24.57 27.33 20.41
CA ASN A 86 24.74 25.90 20.70
C ASN A 86 24.86 25.10 19.39
N ARG A 87 24.06 25.44 18.37
CA ARG A 87 24.11 24.74 17.08
C ARG A 87 25.48 24.93 16.41
N THR A 88 26.00 26.16 16.32
CA THR A 88 27.34 26.42 15.76
C THR A 88 28.45 25.65 16.51
N ALA A 89 28.41 25.60 17.85
CA ALA A 89 29.36 24.80 18.63
C ALA A 89 29.25 23.29 18.33
N ILE A 90 28.03 22.77 18.16
CA ILE A 90 27.79 21.36 17.80
C ILE A 90 28.33 21.05 16.39
N TYR A 91 28.09 21.91 15.40
CA TYR A 91 28.66 21.70 14.05
C TYR A 91 30.20 21.80 14.03
N ALA A 92 30.79 22.67 14.87
CA ALA A 92 32.24 22.79 15.01
C ALA A 92 32.91 21.61 15.74
N SER A 93 32.14 20.73 16.39
CA SER A 93 32.68 19.59 17.17
C SER A 93 33.21 18.43 16.33
N GLY A 94 33.02 18.44 14.99
CA GLY A 94 33.37 17.31 14.11
C GLY A 94 32.48 16.07 14.28
N ALA A 95 31.46 16.14 15.16
CA ALA A 95 30.59 15.02 15.46
C ALA A 95 29.67 14.63 14.28
N VAL A 96 29.06 13.45 14.42
CA VAL A 96 28.06 12.91 13.50
C VAL A 96 26.68 13.38 13.96
N LEU A 97 25.92 14.00 13.05
CA LEU A 97 24.76 14.81 13.43
C LEU A 97 23.55 14.45 12.56
N PHE A 98 22.43 14.11 13.22
CA PHE A 98 21.13 14.01 12.56
C PHE A 98 20.52 15.41 12.45
N VAL A 99 20.24 15.86 11.22
CA VAL A 99 19.75 17.22 10.97
C VAL A 99 18.52 17.18 10.07
N THR A 100 17.54 18.04 10.34
CA THR A 100 16.40 18.22 9.43
C THR A 100 16.81 19.15 8.28
N PRO A 101 16.41 18.88 7.01
CA PRO A 101 16.80 19.72 5.88
C PRO A 101 16.44 21.20 6.06
N ARG A 102 15.32 21.51 6.71
CA ARG A 102 14.90 22.90 6.99
C ARG A 102 15.86 23.65 7.92
N VAL A 103 16.36 23.00 8.97
CA VAL A 103 17.33 23.59 9.90
C VAL A 103 18.67 23.80 9.20
N LEU A 104 19.14 22.79 8.45
CA LEU A 104 20.42 22.90 7.75
C LEU A 104 20.41 23.99 6.66
N VAL A 105 19.33 24.12 5.87
CA VAL A 105 19.19 25.23 4.91
C VAL A 105 19.26 26.59 5.62
N ALA A 106 18.55 26.77 6.73
CA ALA A 106 18.54 28.03 7.45
C ALA A 106 19.92 28.38 8.05
N ASP A 107 20.64 27.38 8.58
CA ASP A 107 21.97 27.59 9.17
C ASP A 107 23.07 27.77 8.11
N LEU A 108 22.97 27.13 6.93
CA LEU A 108 23.85 27.39 5.79
C LEU A 108 23.63 28.79 5.20
N LEU A 109 22.36 29.19 4.95
CA LEU A 109 22.04 30.52 4.40
C LEU A 109 22.38 31.67 5.35
N THR A 110 22.44 31.41 6.66
CA THR A 110 22.88 32.39 7.67
C THR A 110 24.37 32.27 8.02
N SER A 111 25.14 31.50 7.24
CA SER A 111 26.58 31.27 7.41
C SER A 111 27.00 30.81 8.81
N ARG A 112 26.11 30.11 9.53
CA ARG A 112 26.36 29.58 10.88
C ARG A 112 27.12 28.26 10.87
N VAL A 113 27.10 27.57 9.74
CA VAL A 113 27.90 26.39 9.44
C VAL A 113 28.74 26.73 8.22
N PRO A 114 30.07 26.88 8.35
CA PRO A 114 30.91 27.03 7.17
C PRO A 114 30.91 25.70 6.39
N PRO A 115 30.66 25.70 5.07
CA PRO A 115 30.66 24.47 4.27
C PRO A 115 31.96 23.65 4.37
N SER A 116 33.07 24.30 4.74
CA SER A 116 34.38 23.66 4.97
C SER A 116 34.49 22.87 6.28
N SER A 117 33.58 23.00 7.24
CA SER A 117 33.57 22.18 8.47
C SER A 117 32.67 20.94 8.37
N ILE A 118 32.20 20.63 7.16
CA ILE A 118 31.39 19.45 6.86
C ILE A 118 32.26 18.50 6.05
N ALA A 119 32.45 17.28 6.53
CA ALA A 119 33.25 16.27 5.85
C ALA A 119 32.47 15.64 4.69
N ALA A 120 31.23 15.21 4.95
CA ALA A 120 30.36 14.58 3.97
C ALA A 120 28.88 14.76 4.32
N LEU A 121 28.02 14.58 3.30
CA LEU A 121 26.56 14.58 3.45
C LEU A 121 25.99 13.20 3.17
N VAL A 122 25.30 12.63 4.16
CA VAL A 122 24.60 11.35 4.03
C VAL A 122 23.09 11.60 3.93
N VAL A 123 22.50 11.28 2.79
CA VAL A 123 21.06 11.49 2.52
C VAL A 123 20.33 10.15 2.59
N LEU A 124 19.49 9.95 3.61
CA LEU A 124 18.64 8.77 3.70
C LEU A 124 17.31 8.97 2.96
N ASN A 125 16.69 7.86 2.55
CA ASN A 125 15.42 7.83 1.83
C ASN A 125 15.45 8.62 0.50
N ALA A 126 16.53 8.49 -0.27
CA ALA A 126 16.75 9.20 -1.54
C ALA A 126 15.56 9.10 -2.53
N HIS A 127 14.76 8.03 -2.46
CA HIS A 127 13.52 7.88 -3.24
C HIS A 127 12.44 8.93 -2.99
N ARG A 128 12.54 9.74 -1.92
CA ARG A 128 11.61 10.85 -1.62
C ARG A 128 12.05 12.17 -2.25
N LEU A 129 13.27 12.27 -2.76
CA LEU A 129 13.81 13.51 -3.32
C LEU A 129 13.19 13.85 -4.69
N SER A 130 13.21 15.14 -4.97
CA SER A 130 12.82 15.78 -6.23
C SER A 130 13.82 16.88 -6.58
N ASP A 131 13.78 17.36 -7.81
CA ASP A 131 14.64 18.44 -8.33
C ASP A 131 14.47 19.79 -7.57
N THR A 132 13.36 19.91 -6.84
CA THR A 132 12.94 21.05 -6.00
C THR A 132 13.02 20.77 -4.50
N SER A 133 13.58 19.62 -4.09
CA SER A 133 13.71 19.26 -2.68
C SER A 133 14.72 20.14 -1.94
N THR A 134 14.53 20.29 -0.62
CA THR A 134 15.46 21.00 0.25
C THR A 134 16.86 20.37 0.27
N GLU A 135 16.92 19.04 0.15
CA GLU A 135 18.14 18.25 0.10
C GLU A 135 18.94 18.50 -1.18
N ALA A 136 18.26 18.62 -2.33
CA ALA A 136 18.90 19.06 -3.58
C ALA A 136 19.43 20.50 -3.49
N PHE A 137 18.75 21.39 -2.75
CA PHE A 137 19.23 22.76 -2.52
C PHE A 137 20.46 22.79 -1.59
N ILE A 138 20.48 21.99 -0.53
CA ILE A 138 21.66 21.80 0.33
C ILE A 138 22.85 21.28 -0.49
N ALA A 139 22.63 20.25 -1.32
CA ALA A 139 23.67 19.71 -2.19
C ALA A 139 24.26 20.77 -3.15
N ARG A 140 23.44 21.68 -3.68
CA ARG A 140 23.90 22.81 -4.49
C ARG A 140 24.82 23.75 -3.69
N ILE A 141 24.40 24.20 -2.51
CA ILE A 141 25.20 25.12 -1.67
C ILE A 141 26.58 24.50 -1.33
N LEU A 142 26.60 23.22 -0.94
CA LEU A 142 27.84 22.54 -0.55
C LEU A 142 28.78 22.33 -1.75
N ARG A 143 28.24 21.99 -2.93
CA ARG A 143 29.02 21.82 -4.16
C ARG A 143 29.52 23.14 -4.77
N ASP A 144 28.81 24.24 -4.55
CA ASP A 144 29.21 25.59 -4.98
C ASP A 144 30.49 26.06 -4.25
N HIS A 145 30.60 25.73 -2.96
CA HIS A 145 31.81 25.98 -2.16
C HIS A 145 32.91 24.95 -2.39
N SER A 146 32.54 23.66 -2.52
CA SER A 146 33.46 22.53 -2.63
C SER A 146 33.04 21.61 -3.78
N PRO A 147 33.57 21.79 -5.01
CA PRO A 147 33.13 21.04 -6.19
C PRO A 147 33.21 19.51 -6.05
N SER A 148 34.16 19.00 -5.25
CA SER A 148 34.37 17.57 -4.96
C SER A 148 33.77 17.10 -3.62
N PHE A 149 32.85 17.85 -3.02
CA PHE A 149 32.26 17.52 -1.72
C PHE A 149 31.50 16.17 -1.74
N PRO A 150 31.85 15.17 -0.90
CA PRO A 150 31.27 13.84 -0.97
C PRO A 150 29.81 13.79 -0.50
N ILE A 151 28.94 13.21 -1.34
CA ILE A 151 27.51 13.03 -1.06
C ILE A 151 27.15 11.55 -1.20
N HIS A 152 26.73 10.93 -0.10
CA HIS A 152 26.34 9.51 -0.04
C HIS A 152 24.82 9.40 0.13
N ALA A 153 24.12 9.01 -0.94
CA ALA A 153 22.66 8.93 -0.95
C ALA A 153 22.20 7.48 -0.90
N PHE A 154 21.20 7.18 -0.06
CA PHE A 154 20.73 5.81 0.18
C PHE A 154 19.23 5.63 -0.03
N SER A 155 18.85 4.52 -0.67
CA SER A 155 17.44 4.12 -0.81
C SER A 155 17.23 2.61 -0.61
N ASP A 156 16.19 2.26 0.15
CA ASP A 156 15.70 0.89 0.38
C ASP A 156 14.50 0.51 -0.50
N ARG A 157 14.03 1.43 -1.35
CA ARG A 157 12.82 1.29 -2.19
C ARG A 157 13.15 1.43 -3.67
N PRO A 158 13.63 0.36 -4.33
CA PRO A 158 13.97 0.42 -5.76
C PRO A 158 12.75 0.76 -6.63
N HIS A 159 11.56 0.21 -6.32
CA HIS A 159 10.31 0.55 -7.00
C HIS A 159 10.01 2.06 -7.01
N ALA A 160 10.32 2.77 -5.92
CA ALA A 160 10.10 4.21 -5.81
C ALA A 160 11.18 5.05 -6.53
N MET A 161 12.31 4.45 -6.92
CA MET A 161 13.37 5.06 -7.73
C MET A 161 13.05 4.97 -9.24
N VAL A 162 12.41 3.88 -9.67
CA VAL A 162 11.93 3.68 -11.06
C VAL A 162 10.57 4.37 -11.29
N ALA A 163 9.92 4.85 -10.23
CA ALA A 163 8.61 5.47 -10.30
C ALA A 163 8.60 6.78 -11.11
N GLY A 164 8.17 6.67 -12.38
CA GLY A 164 7.97 7.80 -13.30
C GLY A 164 9.20 8.08 -14.17
N PHE A 165 9.10 9.05 -15.08
CA PHE A 165 10.13 9.25 -16.10
C PHE A 165 11.50 9.63 -15.52
N ALA A 166 12.50 8.76 -15.70
CA ALA A 166 13.92 8.97 -15.38
C ALA A 166 14.21 9.47 -13.94
N LYS A 167 13.41 9.08 -12.94
CA LYS A 167 13.50 9.64 -11.58
C LYS A 167 14.86 9.40 -10.90
N ALA A 168 15.48 8.23 -11.08
CA ALA A 168 16.82 7.97 -10.53
C ALA A 168 17.88 8.94 -11.10
N GLU A 169 17.87 9.16 -12.41
CA GLU A 169 18.78 10.10 -13.09
C GLU A 169 18.57 11.54 -12.61
N ARG A 170 17.32 11.97 -12.41
CA ARG A 170 16.99 13.29 -11.83
C ARG A 170 17.54 13.46 -10.40
N ILE A 171 17.38 12.44 -9.55
CA ILE A 171 17.95 12.44 -8.19
C ILE A 171 19.48 12.54 -8.27
N MET A 172 20.13 11.77 -9.15
CA MET A 172 21.59 11.84 -9.34
C MET A 172 22.05 13.24 -9.80
N LYS A 173 21.37 13.83 -10.79
CA LYS A 173 21.63 15.20 -11.27
C LYS A 173 21.42 16.25 -10.19
N SER A 174 20.37 16.14 -9.38
CA SER A 174 20.05 17.11 -8.32
C SER A 174 20.99 17.03 -7.10
N LEU A 175 21.63 15.87 -6.89
CA LEU A 175 22.68 15.65 -5.87
C LEU A 175 24.12 15.74 -6.44
N PHE A 176 24.29 15.99 -7.74
CA PHE A 176 25.59 16.04 -8.44
C PHE A 176 26.44 14.76 -8.33
N VAL A 177 25.80 13.61 -8.06
CA VAL A 177 26.49 12.30 -7.98
C VAL A 177 26.53 11.62 -9.34
N ARG A 178 27.68 11.05 -9.70
CA ARG A 178 27.90 10.40 -11.00
C ARG A 178 27.72 8.87 -10.96
N ARG A 179 27.85 8.26 -9.79
CA ARG A 179 27.82 6.80 -9.60
C ARG A 179 26.49 6.33 -9.00
N LEU A 180 26.04 5.18 -9.49
CA LEU A 180 24.84 4.47 -9.05
C LEU A 180 25.23 3.03 -8.69
N HIS A 181 25.14 2.67 -7.42
CA HIS A 181 25.46 1.33 -6.93
C HIS A 181 24.15 0.57 -6.70
N LEU A 182 23.90 -0.46 -7.52
CA LEU A 182 22.67 -1.25 -7.48
C LEU A 182 22.91 -2.59 -6.79
N TRP A 183 22.23 -2.83 -5.67
CA TRP A 183 22.38 -4.05 -4.87
C TRP A 183 21.06 -4.82 -4.76
N PRO A 184 20.69 -5.58 -5.81
CA PRO A 184 19.55 -6.48 -5.79
C PRO A 184 19.81 -7.70 -4.89
N ARG A 185 18.75 -8.34 -4.37
CA ARG A 185 18.90 -9.59 -3.58
C ARG A 185 19.52 -10.75 -4.38
N PHE A 186 19.31 -10.78 -5.70
CA PHE A 186 19.89 -11.77 -6.61
C PHE A 186 21.35 -11.46 -7.00
N HIS A 187 21.94 -10.37 -6.49
CA HIS A 187 23.36 -10.12 -6.70
C HIS A 187 24.18 -11.25 -6.06
N VAL A 188 25.14 -11.83 -6.79
CA VAL A 188 25.85 -13.06 -6.41
C VAL A 188 26.34 -13.01 -4.95
N LEU A 189 27.00 -11.92 -4.55
CA LEU A 189 27.51 -11.75 -3.19
C LEU A 189 26.41 -11.64 -2.12
N VAL A 190 25.27 -11.04 -2.46
CA VAL A 190 24.14 -10.85 -1.53
C VAL A 190 23.39 -12.17 -1.36
N SER A 191 23.13 -12.91 -2.45
CA SER A 191 22.51 -14.23 -2.41
C SER A 191 23.42 -15.21 -1.65
N THR A 192 24.72 -15.28 -1.96
CA THR A 192 25.70 -16.11 -1.24
C THR A 192 25.73 -15.84 0.27
N ASP A 193 25.62 -14.58 0.70
CA ASP A 193 25.63 -14.24 2.13
C ASP A 193 24.28 -14.51 2.83
N LEU A 194 23.14 -14.40 2.12
CA LEU A 194 21.81 -14.70 2.65
C LEU A 194 21.49 -16.20 2.68
N GLU A 195 22.01 -16.96 1.72
CA GLU A 195 21.80 -18.42 1.59
C GLU A 195 22.62 -19.24 2.60
N ARG A 196 23.53 -18.62 3.37
CA ARG A 196 24.27 -19.32 4.45
C ARG A 196 23.38 -19.80 5.59
N ALA A 197 22.25 -19.12 5.82
CA ALA A 197 21.32 -19.41 6.91
C ALA A 197 19.89 -19.02 6.48
N PRO A 198 19.27 -19.77 5.55
CA PRO A 198 17.91 -19.49 5.10
C PRO A 198 16.92 -19.78 6.25
N PRO A 199 15.89 -18.94 6.45
CA PRO A 199 14.80 -19.28 7.37
C PRO A 199 14.00 -20.46 6.82
N GLU A 200 13.57 -21.36 7.70
CA GLU A 200 12.60 -22.39 7.35
C GLU A 200 11.24 -21.74 7.06
N VAL A 201 10.64 -22.08 5.91
CA VAL A 201 9.35 -21.53 5.46
C VAL A 201 8.39 -22.67 5.19
N VAL A 202 7.28 -22.72 5.94
CA VAL A 202 6.22 -23.72 5.79
C VAL A 202 5.03 -23.10 5.05
N ASP A 203 4.91 -23.38 3.76
CA ASP A 203 3.86 -22.86 2.88
C ASP A 203 2.53 -23.64 3.05
N VAL A 204 1.66 -23.18 3.96
CA VAL A 204 0.33 -23.77 4.14
C VAL A 204 -0.71 -23.14 3.20
N ARG A 205 -1.21 -23.92 2.25
CA ARG A 205 -2.25 -23.49 1.30
C ARG A 205 -3.65 -23.69 1.88
N VAL A 206 -4.33 -22.60 2.22
CA VAL A 206 -5.71 -22.62 2.73
C VAL A 206 -6.70 -22.28 1.61
N PRO A 207 -7.59 -23.21 1.19
CA PRO A 207 -8.60 -22.92 0.18
C PRO A 207 -9.66 -21.94 0.73
N MET A 208 -10.11 -21.03 -0.12
CA MET A 208 -11.22 -20.12 0.20
C MET A 208 -12.57 -20.86 0.15
N THR A 209 -13.54 -20.36 0.89
CA THR A 209 -14.92 -20.86 0.79
C THR A 209 -15.58 -20.39 -0.51
N PRO A 210 -16.60 -21.12 -1.03
CA PRO A 210 -17.32 -20.70 -2.24
C PRO A 210 -17.95 -19.31 -2.14
N ALA A 211 -18.37 -18.90 -0.93
CA ALA A 211 -18.90 -17.55 -0.70
C ALA A 211 -17.82 -16.48 -0.83
N MET A 212 -16.62 -16.70 -0.25
CA MET A 212 -15.48 -15.78 -0.39
C MET A 212 -15.04 -15.62 -1.85
N ILE A 213 -14.96 -16.73 -2.61
CA ILE A 213 -14.63 -16.72 -4.05
C ILE A 213 -15.68 -15.93 -4.84
N GLY A 214 -16.96 -16.14 -4.57
CA GLY A 214 -18.05 -15.42 -5.22
C GLY A 214 -18.04 -13.91 -4.93
N ILE A 215 -17.67 -13.50 -3.71
CA ILE A 215 -17.50 -12.09 -3.36
C ILE A 215 -16.27 -11.52 -4.08
N GLN A 216 -15.11 -12.21 -4.07
CA GLN A 216 -13.90 -11.77 -4.77
C GLN A 216 -14.17 -11.46 -6.24
N ALA A 217 -14.78 -12.41 -6.96
CA ALA A 217 -15.10 -12.26 -8.38
C ALA A 217 -16.02 -11.06 -8.64
N ALA A 218 -17.01 -10.83 -7.76
CA ALA A 218 -17.91 -9.69 -7.87
C ALA A 218 -17.20 -8.34 -7.60
N VAL A 219 -16.30 -8.27 -6.60
CA VAL A 219 -15.53 -7.04 -6.31
C VAL A 219 -14.53 -6.73 -7.43
N LEU A 220 -13.84 -7.75 -7.96
CA LEU A 220 -12.94 -7.59 -9.12
C LEU A 220 -13.69 -7.10 -10.36
N GLY A 221 -14.90 -7.62 -10.62
CA GLY A 221 -15.77 -7.15 -11.69
C GLY A 221 -16.18 -5.68 -11.54
N SER A 222 -16.53 -5.25 -10.32
CA SER A 222 -16.78 -3.83 -10.02
C SER A 222 -15.54 -2.95 -10.25
N MET A 223 -14.36 -3.41 -9.83
CA MET A 223 -13.11 -2.68 -10.05
C MET A 223 -12.77 -2.54 -11.53
N ASP A 224 -12.89 -3.61 -12.32
CA ASP A 224 -12.69 -3.58 -13.77
C ASP A 224 -13.67 -2.61 -14.47
N ALA A 225 -14.94 -2.59 -14.08
CA ALA A 225 -15.92 -1.63 -14.59
C ALA A 225 -15.53 -0.17 -14.24
N CYS A 226 -15.11 0.10 -13.00
CA CYS A 226 -14.61 1.42 -12.59
C CYS A 226 -13.33 1.84 -13.34
N LEU A 227 -12.39 0.90 -13.57
CA LEU A 227 -11.17 1.15 -14.33
C LEU A 227 -11.46 1.42 -15.81
N LYS A 228 -12.43 0.73 -16.43
CA LYS A 228 -12.88 0.99 -17.81
C LYS A 228 -13.49 2.38 -17.96
N GLU A 229 -14.36 2.81 -17.04
CA GLU A 229 -14.88 4.18 -17.05
C GLU A 229 -13.79 5.23 -16.78
N LEU A 230 -12.79 4.93 -15.96
CA LEU A 230 -11.64 5.82 -15.73
C LEU A 230 -10.79 5.95 -17.00
N ARG A 231 -10.44 4.84 -17.66
CA ARG A 231 -9.71 4.79 -18.95
C ARG A 231 -10.42 5.62 -20.02
N ARG A 232 -11.77 5.56 -20.10
CA ARG A 232 -12.58 6.36 -21.04
C ARG A 232 -12.44 7.88 -20.87
N THR A 233 -11.84 8.35 -19.78
CA THR A 233 -11.63 9.79 -19.53
C THR A 233 -10.38 10.34 -20.24
N ASN A 234 -9.54 9.50 -20.86
CA ASN A 234 -8.32 9.85 -21.63
C ASN A 234 -7.28 10.77 -20.96
N LYS A 235 -7.44 11.08 -19.65
CA LYS A 235 -6.54 11.94 -18.85
C LYS A 235 -5.56 11.14 -17.97
N VAL A 236 -5.48 9.82 -18.15
CA VAL A 236 -4.83 8.88 -17.22
C VAL A 236 -4.11 7.82 -18.04
N ASP A 237 -2.91 7.41 -17.61
CA ASP A 237 -2.09 6.50 -18.40
C ASP A 237 -2.66 5.07 -18.39
N VAL A 238 -2.77 4.47 -19.56
CA VAL A 238 -3.53 3.23 -19.81
C VAL A 238 -2.71 1.99 -19.41
N GLU A 239 -1.38 2.10 -19.40
CA GLU A 239 -0.45 1.01 -19.05
C GLU A 239 -0.48 0.72 -17.54
N ASP A 240 -0.45 1.75 -16.69
CA ASP A 240 -0.51 1.62 -15.23
C ASP A 240 -1.88 1.11 -14.71
N LEU A 241 -2.98 1.35 -15.45
CA LEU A 241 -4.38 1.13 -15.03
C LEU A 241 -4.91 -0.31 -15.17
N THR A 242 -4.10 -1.36 -14.93
CA THR A 242 -4.57 -2.75 -14.99
C THR A 242 -5.27 -3.20 -13.70
N VAL A 243 -6.12 -4.23 -13.76
CA VAL A 243 -6.75 -4.82 -12.55
C VAL A 243 -5.69 -5.40 -11.61
N GLU A 244 -4.65 -6.03 -12.16
CA GLU A 244 -3.51 -6.59 -11.42
C GLU A 244 -2.72 -5.51 -10.67
N ASN A 245 -2.39 -4.40 -11.34
CA ASN A 245 -1.81 -3.23 -10.69
C ASN A 245 -2.76 -2.69 -9.61
N GLY A 246 -4.06 -2.66 -9.90
CA GLY A 246 -5.16 -2.35 -8.99
C GLY A 246 -5.23 -3.19 -7.71
N LEU A 247 -4.44 -4.26 -7.56
CA LEU A 247 -4.30 -5.04 -6.32
C LEU A 247 -3.08 -4.66 -5.45
N PHE A 248 -2.04 -4.04 -6.01
CA PHE A 248 -0.85 -3.65 -5.23
C PHE A 248 -1.02 -2.30 -4.54
N LYS A 249 -0.68 -2.19 -3.24
CA LYS A 249 -0.83 -0.97 -2.42
C LYS A 249 -0.27 0.30 -3.07
N SER A 250 0.77 0.18 -3.89
CA SER A 250 1.34 1.26 -4.72
C SER A 250 0.37 1.93 -5.70
N PHE A 251 -0.70 1.27 -6.12
CA PHE A 251 -1.67 1.81 -7.08
C PHE A 251 -2.35 3.10 -6.60
N ASP A 252 -2.70 3.23 -5.31
CA ASP A 252 -3.24 4.48 -4.75
C ASP A 252 -2.25 5.65 -4.95
N GLU A 253 -0.95 5.37 -4.85
CA GLU A 253 0.14 6.34 -5.01
C GLU A 253 0.40 6.66 -6.49
N ILE A 254 0.33 5.66 -7.38
CA ILE A 254 0.38 5.84 -8.84
C ILE A 254 -0.78 6.70 -9.32
N VAL A 255 -2.02 6.36 -8.93
CA VAL A 255 -3.23 7.10 -9.31
C VAL A 255 -3.18 8.54 -8.78
N ARG A 256 -2.79 8.75 -7.51
CA ARG A 256 -2.59 10.11 -6.98
C ARG A 256 -1.55 10.89 -7.77
N ARG A 257 -0.37 10.33 -8.01
CA ARG A 257 0.70 10.99 -8.77
C ARG A 257 0.27 11.43 -10.17
N GLN A 258 -0.56 10.63 -10.85
CA GLN A 258 -1.10 11.00 -12.17
C GLN A 258 -2.25 12.03 -12.08
N LEU A 259 -3.14 11.93 -11.07
CA LEU A 259 -4.35 12.74 -10.98
C LEU A 259 -4.20 14.05 -10.19
N ASP A 260 -3.28 14.14 -9.23
CA ASP A 260 -3.07 15.31 -8.37
C ASP A 260 -2.78 16.60 -9.20
N PRO A 261 -1.91 16.59 -10.24
CA PRO A 261 -1.64 17.79 -11.04
C PRO A 261 -2.90 18.33 -11.76
N ILE A 262 -3.78 17.43 -12.19
CA ILE A 262 -5.00 17.74 -12.96
C ILE A 262 -6.26 17.76 -12.09
N TRP A 263 -6.14 17.56 -10.77
CA TRP A 263 -7.27 17.26 -9.87
C TRP A 263 -8.36 18.32 -9.92
N HIS A 264 -7.98 19.59 -10.02
CA HIS A 264 -8.93 20.70 -10.17
C HIS A 264 -9.77 20.60 -11.46
N THR A 265 -9.21 20.10 -12.57
CA THR A 265 -9.89 19.91 -13.87
C THR A 265 -10.73 18.63 -13.98
N LEU A 266 -10.68 17.74 -12.98
CA LEU A 266 -11.43 16.48 -13.00
C LEU A 266 -12.88 16.70 -12.56
N GLY A 267 -13.81 16.17 -13.35
CA GLY A 267 -15.24 16.20 -13.06
C GLY A 267 -15.60 15.40 -11.81
N LYS A 268 -16.76 15.73 -11.19
CA LYS A 268 -17.25 15.06 -9.98
C LYS A 268 -17.35 13.54 -10.13
N LYS A 269 -17.78 13.03 -11.30
CA LYS A 269 -17.86 11.59 -11.61
C LYS A 269 -16.49 10.90 -11.48
N THR A 270 -15.44 11.46 -12.08
CA THR A 270 -14.09 10.86 -12.05
C THR A 270 -13.50 10.88 -10.64
N LYS A 271 -13.71 11.96 -9.87
CA LYS A 271 -13.31 12.04 -8.46
C LYS A 271 -14.02 10.98 -7.61
N GLN A 272 -15.30 10.74 -7.86
CA GLN A 272 -16.06 9.67 -7.20
C GLN A 272 -15.49 8.30 -7.57
N LEU A 273 -15.24 8.00 -8.86
CA LEU A 273 -14.65 6.72 -9.29
C LEU A 273 -13.31 6.40 -8.62
N VAL A 274 -12.47 7.41 -8.35
CA VAL A 274 -11.20 7.24 -7.60
C VAL A 274 -11.46 6.91 -6.12
N SER A 275 -12.49 7.50 -5.51
CA SER A 275 -12.93 7.15 -4.16
C SER A 275 -13.53 5.73 -4.13
N ASP A 276 -14.37 5.40 -5.11
CA ASP A 276 -15.01 4.09 -5.27
C ASP A 276 -13.95 2.98 -5.41
N LEU A 277 -12.93 3.17 -6.26
CA LEU A 277 -11.80 2.23 -6.39
C LEU A 277 -11.06 2.03 -5.06
N LYS A 278 -10.90 3.09 -4.27
CA LYS A 278 -10.28 3.01 -2.94
C LYS A 278 -11.16 2.27 -1.93
N THR A 279 -12.48 2.46 -1.96
CA THR A 279 -13.43 1.71 -1.12
C THR A 279 -13.51 0.24 -1.55
N LEU A 280 -13.55 -0.07 -2.85
CA LEU A 280 -13.51 -1.43 -3.39
C LEU A 280 -12.21 -2.17 -3.04
N ARG A 281 -11.06 -1.49 -3.13
CA ARG A 281 -9.77 -2.00 -2.65
C ARG A 281 -9.80 -2.29 -1.16
N LYS A 282 -10.29 -1.36 -0.33
CA LYS A 282 -10.44 -1.61 1.11
C LYS A 282 -11.33 -2.83 1.34
N LEU A 283 -12.44 -2.96 0.62
CA LEU A 283 -13.34 -4.10 0.71
C LEU A 283 -12.63 -5.42 0.37
N LEU A 284 -11.71 -5.44 -0.60
CA LEU A 284 -10.78 -6.55 -0.81
C LEU A 284 -9.83 -6.73 0.37
N ASP A 285 -9.17 -5.69 0.89
CA ASP A 285 -8.27 -5.79 2.08
C ASP A 285 -8.99 -6.26 3.36
N TYR A 286 -10.30 -6.01 3.48
CA TYR A 286 -11.16 -6.50 4.58
C TYR A 286 -11.50 -7.99 4.42
N LEU A 287 -11.55 -8.50 3.18
CA LEU A 287 -11.86 -9.90 2.83
C LEU A 287 -10.60 -10.78 2.66
N PHE A 288 -9.50 -10.17 2.21
CA PHE A 288 -8.23 -10.77 1.84
C PHE A 288 -7.08 -10.11 2.59
N VAL A 289 -6.14 -10.91 3.08
CA VAL A 289 -4.74 -10.47 3.19
C VAL A 289 -4.08 -10.63 1.83
N LEU A 290 -4.47 -9.79 0.86
CA LEU A 290 -3.76 -9.69 -0.41
C LEU A 290 -2.54 -8.80 -0.21
N ASN A 291 -1.44 -9.36 0.31
CA ASN A 291 -0.08 -8.94 -0.07
C ASN A 291 0.98 -9.95 0.41
N PHE A 292 1.79 -10.39 -0.54
CA PHE A 292 2.98 -11.22 -0.34
C PHE A 292 4.10 -10.38 0.28
N ARG A 293 4.21 -10.37 1.62
CA ARG A 293 5.44 -9.96 2.34
C ARG A 293 5.47 -10.49 3.77
N LEU A 294 6.35 -11.48 3.97
CA LEU A 294 7.04 -11.88 5.21
C LEU A 294 6.46 -11.42 6.55
N VAL A 295 6.01 -12.42 7.32
CA VAL A 295 5.97 -12.41 8.80
C VAL A 295 5.11 -11.31 9.44
N GLU A 296 3.86 -11.22 9.00
CA GLU A 296 2.76 -10.97 9.95
C GLU A 296 1.74 -12.10 9.80
N ILE A 297 1.80 -13.03 10.76
CA ILE A 297 0.74 -13.99 11.02
C ILE A 297 -0.46 -13.15 11.45
N LEU A 298 -1.47 -12.99 10.59
CA LEU A 298 -2.85 -13.37 10.89
C LEU A 298 -3.82 -12.87 9.79
N LEU A 299 -4.31 -13.82 8.98
CA LEU A 299 -5.74 -14.08 8.78
C LEU A 299 -6.65 -13.01 8.11
N VAL A 300 -7.81 -13.46 7.63
CA VAL A 300 -8.97 -12.57 7.35
C VAL A 300 -9.15 -11.65 8.57
N ARG A 301 -8.86 -10.34 8.40
CA ARG A 301 -8.71 -9.39 9.52
C ARG A 301 -9.99 -9.22 10.33
N TYR A 302 -11.13 -9.45 9.69
CA TYR A 302 -12.45 -9.20 10.26
C TYR A 302 -13.34 -10.42 10.08
N ASP A 303 -14.05 -10.75 11.15
CA ASP A 303 -15.05 -11.81 11.15
C ASP A 303 -16.18 -11.52 10.15
N ALA A 304 -16.92 -12.55 9.72
CA ALA A 304 -18.01 -12.44 8.75
C ALA A 304 -19.05 -11.38 9.18
N VAL A 305 -19.34 -11.31 10.49
CA VAL A 305 -20.21 -10.30 11.10
C VAL A 305 -19.66 -8.88 10.94
N THR A 306 -18.36 -8.68 11.16
CA THR A 306 -17.77 -7.33 11.06
C THR A 306 -17.64 -6.89 9.60
N TYR A 307 -17.38 -7.83 8.68
CA TYR A 307 -17.42 -7.57 7.23
C TYR A 307 -18.83 -7.16 6.76
N LEU A 308 -19.87 -7.84 7.23
CA LEU A 308 -21.26 -7.48 6.94
C LEU A 308 -21.63 -6.11 7.52
N LYS A 309 -21.27 -5.84 8.79
CA LYS A 309 -21.47 -4.53 9.43
C LYS A 309 -20.77 -3.39 8.67
N TYR A 310 -19.57 -3.64 8.14
CA TYR A 310 -18.85 -2.67 7.30
C TYR A 310 -19.59 -2.42 5.97
N LEU A 311 -20.06 -3.47 5.30
CA LEU A 311 -20.87 -3.37 4.08
C LEU A 311 -22.18 -2.58 4.30
N ASP A 312 -22.91 -2.84 5.38
CA ASP A 312 -24.14 -2.09 5.69
C ASP A 312 -23.82 -0.61 6.05
N THR A 313 -22.71 -0.35 6.73
CA THR A 313 -22.22 1.02 6.99
C THR A 313 -21.87 1.76 5.69
N LEU A 314 -21.21 1.08 4.73
CA LEU A 314 -20.98 1.62 3.39
C LEU A 314 -22.29 1.89 2.66
N ARG A 315 -23.26 0.97 2.73
CA ARG A 315 -24.57 1.16 2.09
C ARG A 315 -25.30 2.42 2.58
N VAL A 316 -25.23 2.71 3.88
CA VAL A 316 -25.85 3.92 4.47
C VAL A 316 -25.07 5.19 4.13
N SER A 317 -23.74 5.14 4.15
CA SER A 317 -22.89 6.34 3.98
C SER A 317 -22.58 6.71 2.52
N GLU A 318 -22.35 5.72 1.67
CA GLU A 318 -21.94 5.86 0.27
C GLU A 318 -23.10 5.65 -0.74
N GLY A 319 -24.22 5.05 -0.31
CA GLY A 319 -25.31 4.61 -1.19
C GLY A 319 -26.03 5.68 -2.02
N VAL A 320 -25.76 6.98 -1.78
CA VAL A 320 -26.30 8.10 -2.59
C VAL A 320 -25.26 8.62 -3.62
N ARG A 321 -23.99 8.25 -3.50
CA ARG A 321 -22.87 8.84 -4.28
C ARG A 321 -22.05 7.83 -5.06
N SER A 322 -21.79 6.65 -4.51
CA SER A 322 -20.88 5.68 -5.10
C SER A 322 -21.58 4.84 -6.17
N VAL A 323 -21.05 4.85 -7.39
CA VAL A 323 -21.72 4.26 -8.56
C VAL A 323 -21.68 2.72 -8.51
N TRP A 324 -20.61 2.16 -7.93
CA TRP A 324 -20.43 0.71 -7.80
C TRP A 324 -21.52 0.03 -6.95
N ILE A 325 -22.17 0.75 -6.02
CA ILE A 325 -23.21 0.20 -5.13
C ILE A 325 -24.48 -0.15 -5.92
N PHE A 326 -24.68 0.41 -7.11
CA PHE A 326 -25.85 0.12 -7.96
C PHE A 326 -25.59 -0.92 -9.05
N ALA A 327 -24.36 -1.45 -9.17
CA ALA A 327 -24.04 -2.47 -10.16
C ALA A 327 -24.56 -3.86 -9.71
N ASP A 328 -24.91 -4.75 -10.66
CA ASP A 328 -25.36 -6.12 -10.35
C ASP A 328 -24.34 -6.93 -9.51
N SER A 329 -23.05 -6.59 -9.64
CA SER A 329 -21.97 -7.13 -8.81
C SER A 329 -22.10 -6.76 -7.32
N SER A 330 -22.65 -5.59 -6.97
CA SER A 330 -22.86 -5.19 -5.58
C SER A 330 -23.90 -6.08 -4.90
N TYR A 331 -25.03 -6.34 -5.57
CA TYR A 331 -26.10 -7.20 -5.04
C TYR A 331 -25.57 -8.58 -4.70
N ARG A 332 -24.70 -9.14 -5.56
CA ARG A 332 -24.02 -10.41 -5.34
C ARG A 332 -23.06 -10.37 -4.15
N ILE A 333 -22.37 -9.26 -3.90
CA ILE A 333 -21.54 -9.05 -2.70
C ILE A 333 -22.40 -9.06 -1.44
N PHE A 334 -23.49 -8.28 -1.39
CA PHE A 334 -24.38 -8.22 -0.23
C PHE A 334 -25.09 -9.55 0.04
N GLU A 335 -25.56 -10.24 -1.00
CA GLU A 335 -26.21 -11.55 -0.88
C GLU A 335 -25.25 -12.60 -0.32
N LEU A 336 -24.04 -12.70 -0.86
CA LEU A 336 -23.04 -13.65 -0.39
C LEU A 336 -22.50 -13.28 0.99
N ALA A 337 -22.35 -12.00 1.32
CA ALA A 337 -21.98 -11.57 2.67
C ALA A 337 -23.03 -11.96 3.72
N LYS A 338 -24.32 -11.80 3.39
CA LYS A 338 -25.42 -12.26 4.27
C LYS A 338 -25.43 -13.77 4.43
N LYS A 339 -25.22 -14.53 3.36
CA LYS A 339 -25.12 -16.01 3.39
C LYS A 339 -23.95 -16.56 4.25
N ARG A 340 -23.03 -15.72 4.72
CA ARG A 340 -21.92 -16.09 5.64
C ARG A 340 -22.24 -15.86 7.12
N VAL A 341 -23.40 -15.25 7.42
CA VAL A 341 -23.86 -14.87 8.77
C VAL A 341 -25.27 -15.40 9.04
N TYR A 342 -26.11 -15.50 8.00
CA TYR A 342 -27.50 -15.92 8.08
C TYR A 342 -27.77 -17.06 7.11
N GLN A 343 -28.33 -18.16 7.62
CA GLN A 343 -28.86 -19.25 6.81
C GLN A 343 -30.39 -19.28 6.95
N MET A 344 -31.10 -19.34 5.82
CA MET A 344 -32.55 -19.60 5.85
C MET A 344 -32.77 -21.10 5.99
N VAL A 345 -33.41 -21.51 7.08
CA VAL A 345 -33.71 -22.90 7.40
C VAL A 345 -35.22 -23.03 7.58
N ARG A 346 -35.81 -24.10 7.04
CA ARG A 346 -37.22 -24.42 7.33
C ARG A 346 -37.31 -25.00 8.72
N ALA A 347 -38.44 -24.85 9.40
CA ALA A 347 -38.65 -25.31 10.79
C ALA A 347 -38.34 -26.82 11.07
N ASP A 348 -38.08 -27.63 10.05
CA ASP A 348 -37.70 -29.05 10.11
C ASP A 348 -36.18 -29.31 9.95
N GLY A 349 -35.34 -28.31 10.30
CA GLY A 349 -33.86 -28.42 10.32
C GLY A 349 -33.16 -28.65 8.98
N THR A 350 -33.90 -28.79 7.88
CA THR A 350 -33.35 -29.12 6.55
C THR A 350 -32.82 -27.86 5.85
N LYS A 351 -31.53 -27.89 5.47
CA LYS A 351 -30.87 -26.80 4.73
C LYS A 351 -31.56 -26.58 3.38
N ILE A 352 -32.02 -25.36 3.13
CA ILE A 352 -32.61 -24.99 1.83
C ILE A 352 -31.49 -24.89 0.79
N SER A 353 -31.30 -25.93 -0.03
CA SER A 353 -30.53 -25.80 -1.28
C SER A 353 -31.30 -24.90 -2.24
N VAL A 354 -30.83 -23.66 -2.43
CA VAL A 354 -31.32 -22.78 -3.50
C VAL A 354 -30.58 -23.14 -4.78
N ASP A 355 -30.92 -24.29 -5.35
CA ASP A 355 -30.49 -24.70 -6.69
C ASP A 355 -31.15 -23.80 -7.73
N THR A 356 -30.40 -22.79 -8.20
CA THR A 356 -30.85 -21.86 -9.25
C THR A 356 -30.92 -22.56 -10.62
N LYS A 357 -31.96 -23.37 -10.83
CA LYS A 357 -32.31 -23.86 -12.17
C LYS A 357 -32.84 -22.69 -12.99
N ARG A 358 -31.99 -22.19 -13.89
CA ARG A 358 -32.33 -21.24 -14.96
C ARG A 358 -33.61 -21.68 -15.68
N ALA A 359 -34.65 -20.85 -15.66
CA ALA A 359 -35.81 -21.06 -16.51
C ALA A 359 -35.39 -20.87 -17.99
N THR A 360 -35.40 -21.96 -18.76
CA THR A 360 -35.12 -21.92 -20.19
C THR A 360 -36.29 -21.32 -20.96
N SER A 361 -36.12 -20.11 -21.48
CA SER A 361 -37.07 -19.53 -22.42
C SER A 361 -36.92 -20.16 -23.80
N ARG A 362 -38.00 -20.75 -24.35
CA ARG A 362 -38.26 -20.77 -25.80
C ARG A 362 -39.71 -21.14 -26.16
N LYS A 363 -40.43 -20.08 -26.57
CA LYS A 363 -41.47 -20.05 -27.62
C LYS A 363 -42.58 -21.11 -27.58
N ARG A 364 -43.78 -20.70 -27.12
CA ARG A 364 -45.02 -20.99 -27.86
C ARG A 364 -45.43 -19.78 -28.68
N LYS A 365 -45.94 -20.06 -29.89
CA LYS A 365 -46.23 -19.12 -30.98
C LYS A 365 -47.70 -18.70 -30.86
N VAL A 366 -47.99 -17.40 -30.90
CA VAL A 366 -49.35 -16.84 -31.04
C VAL A 366 -49.32 -15.88 -32.22
N ASN A 367 -50.34 -15.91 -33.07
CA ASN A 367 -50.47 -15.03 -34.23
C ASN A 367 -51.95 -14.61 -34.38
N ASN A 368 -52.16 -13.31 -34.56
CA ASN A 368 -53.37 -12.61 -35.05
C ASN A 368 -54.70 -12.81 -34.27
N GLU A 369 -55.24 -11.76 -33.62
CA GLU A 369 -56.11 -10.67 -34.15
C GLU A 369 -57.61 -10.99 -33.89
N SER A 370 -58.55 -10.06 -33.62
CA SER A 370 -58.53 -8.58 -33.53
C SER A 370 -59.83 -8.04 -32.89
N LYS A 371 -59.86 -6.76 -32.43
CA LYS A 371 -61.08 -5.94 -32.07
C LYS A 371 -61.92 -6.56 -30.90
N LYS A 372 -62.95 -5.99 -30.25
CA LYS A 372 -63.54 -4.65 -29.95
C LYS A 372 -64.52 -4.87 -28.74
N GLU A 373 -64.93 -3.95 -27.86
CA GLU A 373 -64.62 -2.52 -27.62
C GLU A 373 -64.96 -2.09 -26.15
N ILE A 374 -65.50 -0.87 -25.94
CA ILE A 374 -65.88 -0.15 -24.71
C ILE A 374 -67.10 -0.75 -23.96
N GLY A 375 -67.13 -0.69 -22.62
CA GLY A 375 -68.37 -0.88 -21.84
C GLY A 375 -68.20 -0.75 -20.31
N SER A 376 -69.10 0.01 -19.66
CA SER A 376 -69.16 0.26 -18.21
C SER A 376 -70.19 -0.61 -17.49
N GLY A 377 -70.03 -0.91 -16.19
CA GLY A 377 -71.21 -1.28 -15.37
C GLY A 377 -70.98 -2.14 -14.12
N ILE A 378 -71.31 -1.54 -12.97
CA ILE A 378 -71.70 -2.10 -11.67
C ILE A 378 -72.58 -3.37 -11.77
N GLY A 379 -72.44 -4.34 -10.85
CA GLY A 379 -73.50 -5.35 -10.65
C GLY A 379 -73.13 -6.59 -9.82
N ALA A 380 -73.80 -6.79 -8.68
CA ALA A 380 -73.52 -7.80 -7.66
C ALA A 380 -73.99 -9.26 -7.92
N SER A 381 -73.42 -10.18 -7.13
CA SER A 381 -74.11 -11.27 -6.37
C SER A 381 -74.37 -12.67 -6.95
N SER A 382 -74.49 -13.62 -6.01
CA SER A 382 -74.69 -15.10 -6.09
C SER A 382 -73.48 -15.90 -6.63
N ALA A 383 -72.77 -16.77 -5.89
CA ALA A 383 -73.07 -17.76 -4.83
C ALA A 383 -73.50 -19.14 -5.34
N ILE A 384 -72.68 -20.15 -5.04
CA ILE A 384 -72.99 -21.57 -4.73
C ILE A 384 -71.74 -22.13 -4.01
N GLU A 385 -71.92 -23.13 -3.15
CA GLU A 385 -71.11 -23.33 -1.94
C GLU A 385 -70.00 -24.40 -2.04
N THR A 386 -69.04 -24.27 -1.10
CA THR A 386 -68.23 -25.31 -0.43
C THR A 386 -67.94 -26.67 -1.11
N ASP A 387 -66.65 -26.99 -1.20
CA ASP A 387 -66.09 -28.04 -0.34
C ASP A 387 -64.63 -27.73 0.06
N GLY A 388 -64.14 -28.33 1.14
CA GLY A 388 -62.98 -27.87 1.89
C GLY A 388 -61.61 -28.40 1.45
N SER A 389 -60.61 -27.52 1.44
CA SER A 389 -59.23 -27.82 1.87
C SER A 389 -58.38 -26.55 1.95
N LYS A 390 -58.37 -25.90 3.12
CA LYS A 390 -57.32 -24.93 3.44
C LYS A 390 -56.00 -25.68 3.59
N VAL A 391 -55.14 -25.62 2.58
CA VAL A 391 -53.71 -25.92 2.74
C VAL A 391 -53.03 -24.62 3.15
N ASP A 392 -52.69 -24.50 4.44
CA ASP A 392 -52.08 -23.28 4.99
C ASP A 392 -50.70 -23.02 4.38
N THR A 393 -50.62 -21.99 3.54
CA THR A 393 -49.37 -21.45 3.00
C THR A 393 -48.63 -20.59 4.03
N LYS A 394 -48.16 -21.23 5.11
CA LYS A 394 -47.12 -20.70 6.00
C LYS A 394 -46.13 -21.80 6.41
N ALA A 395 -45.25 -22.15 5.46
CA ALA A 395 -43.98 -22.78 5.83
C ALA A 395 -43.12 -21.71 6.50
N ASP A 396 -43.06 -21.73 7.83
CA ASP A 396 -42.32 -20.73 8.61
C ASP A 396 -40.82 -20.89 8.35
N VAL A 397 -40.23 -19.86 7.73
CA VAL A 397 -38.80 -19.82 7.38
C VAL A 397 -38.08 -19.09 8.51
N VAL A 398 -37.34 -19.84 9.31
CA VAL A 398 -36.58 -19.30 10.43
C VAL A 398 -35.22 -18.83 9.92
N LEU A 399 -34.81 -17.64 10.36
CA LEU A 399 -33.48 -17.11 10.09
C LEU A 399 -32.52 -17.65 11.15
N GLU A 400 -31.64 -18.56 10.77
CA GLU A 400 -30.62 -19.11 11.68
C GLU A 400 -29.33 -18.27 11.57
N GLU A 401 -28.79 -17.85 12.71
CA GLU A 401 -27.51 -17.14 12.79
C GLU A 401 -26.36 -18.15 12.71
N VAL A 402 -25.77 -18.27 11.53
CA VAL A 402 -24.70 -19.24 11.24
C VAL A 402 -23.41 -18.49 10.92
N LEU A 403 -22.46 -18.52 11.85
CA LEU A 403 -21.10 -18.05 11.64
C LEU A 403 -20.33 -19.02 10.73
N GLU A 404 -19.96 -18.58 9.53
CA GLU A 404 -19.04 -19.32 8.68
C GLU A 404 -17.67 -19.48 9.39
N GLU A 405 -17.33 -20.70 9.83
CA GLU A 405 -16.00 -20.99 10.36
C GLU A 405 -14.92 -20.54 9.38
N ALA A 406 -14.09 -19.59 9.82
CA ALA A 406 -13.05 -19.06 8.97
C ALA A 406 -12.04 -20.18 8.60
N PRO A 407 -11.69 -20.40 7.30
CA PRO A 407 -10.89 -21.55 6.85
C PRO A 407 -9.57 -21.77 7.61
N LYS A 408 -9.00 -20.68 8.11
CA LYS A 408 -7.84 -20.60 8.98
C LYS A 408 -7.87 -21.49 10.23
N TRP A 409 -9.02 -21.67 10.86
CA TRP A 409 -9.14 -22.42 12.11
C TRP A 409 -8.95 -23.92 11.90
N LYS A 410 -9.16 -24.42 10.67
CA LYS A 410 -8.91 -25.81 10.31
C LYS A 410 -7.42 -26.16 10.20
N VAL A 411 -6.55 -25.15 10.07
CA VAL A 411 -5.09 -25.33 10.08
C VAL A 411 -4.55 -25.29 11.50
N LEU A 412 -5.01 -24.33 12.31
CA LEU A 412 -4.51 -24.12 13.68
C LEU A 412 -4.91 -25.23 14.67
N ARG A 413 -5.91 -26.06 14.35
CA ARG A 413 -6.33 -27.23 15.15
C ARG A 413 -5.52 -28.51 14.87
N VAL A 414 -4.52 -28.49 13.97
CA VAL A 414 -3.74 -29.68 13.56
C VAL A 414 -2.34 -29.69 14.21
N SER A 415 -2.08 -28.75 15.12
CA SER A 415 -0.79 -28.56 15.80
C SER A 415 -0.88 -28.77 17.32
N GLU A 416 -1.65 -29.76 17.75
CA GLU A 416 -1.62 -30.37 19.10
C GLU A 416 -1.12 -31.82 19.01
#